data_AF-U3Q1P2-F1
#
_entry.id   AF-U3Q1P2-F1
#
_cell.length_a   1.000
_cell.length_b   1.000
_cell.length_c   1.000
_cell.angle_alpha   90.00
_cell.angle_beta   90.00
_cell.angle_gamma   90.00
#
_symmetry.space_group_name_H-M   'P 1'
#
loop_
_entity.id
_entity.type
_entity.pdbx_description
1 polymer ?
#
loop_
_entity_poly.entity_id
_entity_poly.type
_entity_poly.pdbx_seq_one_letter_code
_entity_poly.pdbx_strand_id
1 'polypeptide(L)'
;AEELVSGPDKGVELDNILRSIRCSVSGIVNGMDTQEWNPLTDKYIDYHYDITTVMDAKPLLKEALQAAVGLPVDRSIPLIGFIGRLEEQKGSDILVAALDKFIGMNVQVVILGTGKKKFEKRIEQLELLYPDKA
;
A
#
# COMPACT_ATOMS: atom_id res chain seq x y z
N ALA A 1 -9.19 -5.97 -22.33
CA ALA A 1 -9.87 -5.54 -21.10
C ALA A 1 -10.54 -6.74 -20.43
N GLU A 2 -9.81 -7.84 -20.24
CA GLU A 2 -10.39 -9.10 -19.77
C GLU A 2 -10.96 -8.98 -18.36
N GLU A 3 -10.32 -8.17 -17.49
CA GLU A 3 -10.80 -7.92 -16.13
C GLU A 3 -12.23 -7.34 -16.11
N LEU A 4 -12.52 -6.34 -16.94
CA LEU A 4 -13.81 -5.63 -16.92
C LEU A 4 -14.98 -6.48 -17.43
N VAL A 5 -14.72 -7.48 -18.29
CA VAL A 5 -15.74 -8.38 -18.86
C VAL A 5 -15.81 -9.73 -18.15
N SER A 6 -14.99 -9.94 -17.11
CA SER A 6 -14.82 -11.24 -16.45
C SER A 6 -15.91 -11.60 -15.45
N GLY A 7 -16.71 -10.64 -14.98
CA GLY A 7 -17.71 -10.91 -13.95
C GLY A 7 -18.58 -9.71 -13.58
N PRO A 8 -19.78 -9.96 -13.01
CA PRO A 8 -20.71 -8.91 -12.60
C PRO A 8 -20.09 -7.97 -11.55
N ASP A 9 -19.19 -8.47 -10.71
CA ASP A 9 -18.50 -7.66 -9.69
C ASP A 9 -17.49 -6.65 -10.28
N LYS A 10 -17.08 -6.84 -11.55
CA LYS A 10 -16.09 -6.01 -12.25
C LYS A 10 -16.70 -5.09 -13.30
N GLY A 11 -17.75 -5.56 -13.99
CA GLY A 11 -18.54 -4.75 -14.91
C GLY A 11 -19.65 -3.93 -14.22
N VAL A 12 -19.98 -4.28 -12.97
CA VAL A 12 -21.01 -3.66 -12.12
C VAL A 12 -22.32 -3.43 -12.90
N GLU A 13 -22.95 -2.25 -12.84
CA GLU A 13 -24.22 -1.98 -13.54
C GLU A 13 -24.09 -2.02 -15.07
N LEU A 14 -22.87 -2.01 -15.61
CA LEU A 14 -22.57 -2.01 -17.04
C LEU A 14 -22.10 -3.38 -17.55
N ASP A 15 -22.08 -4.43 -16.73
CA ASP A 15 -21.57 -5.76 -17.09
C ASP A 15 -22.19 -6.30 -18.38
N ASN A 16 -23.52 -6.23 -18.51
CA ASN A 16 -24.24 -6.68 -19.70
C ASN A 16 -23.84 -5.93 -20.98
N ILE A 17 -23.57 -4.62 -20.85
CA ILE A 17 -23.15 -3.79 -21.98
C ILE A 17 -21.70 -4.10 -22.33
N LEU A 18 -20.81 -4.13 -21.33
CA LEU A 18 -19.39 -4.42 -21.53
C LEU A 18 -19.16 -5.79 -22.15
N ARG A 19 -19.97 -6.79 -21.78
CA ARG A 19 -19.95 -8.12 -22.40
C ARG A 19 -20.45 -8.12 -23.84
N SER A 20 -21.49 -7.33 -24.16
CA SER A 20 -22.02 -7.26 -25.53
C SER A 20 -21.02 -6.61 -26.51
N ILE A 21 -20.18 -5.69 -26.00
CA ILE A 21 -19.11 -5.06 -26.78
C ILE A 21 -17.71 -5.66 -26.50
N ARG A 22 -17.63 -6.88 -25.93
CA ARG A 22 -16.36 -7.49 -25.50
C ARG A 22 -15.27 -7.46 -26.57
N CYS A 23 -15.62 -7.70 -27.82
CA CYS A 23 -14.68 -7.70 -28.95
C CYS A 23 -14.17 -6.31 -29.35
N SER A 24 -14.75 -5.24 -28.79
CA SER A 24 -14.42 -3.84 -29.08
C SER A 24 -13.74 -3.13 -27.90
N VAL A 25 -13.58 -3.79 -26.73
CA VAL A 25 -12.95 -3.18 -25.55
C VAL A 25 -11.52 -3.69 -25.37
N SER A 26 -10.56 -2.82 -25.64
CA SER A 26 -9.14 -3.04 -25.36
C SER A 26 -8.75 -2.44 -24.01
N GLY A 27 -7.96 -3.17 -23.23
CA GLY A 27 -7.44 -2.68 -21.95
C GLY A 27 -6.01 -2.22 -22.17
N ILE A 28 -5.68 -1.00 -21.78
CA ILE A 28 -4.34 -0.45 -21.87
C ILE A 28 -3.89 -0.19 -20.44
N VAL A 29 -2.76 -0.79 -20.04
CA VAL A 29 -2.22 -0.63 -18.69
C VAL A 29 -1.64 0.76 -18.55
N ASN A 30 -1.92 1.42 -17.42
CA ASN A 30 -1.35 2.72 -17.11
C ASN A 30 0.15 2.61 -16.88
N GLY A 31 0.90 3.58 -17.39
CA GLY A 31 2.32 3.75 -17.06
C GLY A 31 2.54 4.47 -15.72
N MET A 32 3.80 4.82 -15.47
CA MET A 32 4.26 5.64 -14.35
C MET A 32 5.33 6.60 -14.86
N ASP A 33 5.46 7.77 -14.23
CA ASP A 33 6.54 8.70 -14.51
C ASP A 33 7.86 8.20 -13.89
N THR A 34 8.79 7.77 -14.73
CA THR A 34 10.10 7.25 -14.32
C THR A 34 11.13 8.33 -14.02
N GLN A 35 10.83 9.61 -14.29
CA GLN A 35 11.68 10.73 -13.87
C GLN A 35 11.31 11.19 -12.47
N GLU A 36 10.01 11.25 -12.18
CA GLU A 36 9.51 11.57 -10.84
C GLU A 36 9.79 10.43 -9.86
N TRP A 37 9.48 9.19 -10.23
CA TRP A 37 9.63 8.01 -9.37
C TRP A 37 10.89 7.22 -9.74
N ASN A 38 12.06 7.76 -9.38
CA ASN A 38 13.35 7.14 -9.64
C ASN A 38 14.22 7.03 -8.38
N PRO A 39 14.39 5.82 -7.81
CA PRO A 39 15.21 5.62 -6.62
C PRO A 39 16.69 6.02 -6.77
N LEU A 40 17.20 6.21 -7.98
CA LEU A 40 18.56 6.70 -8.22
C LEU A 40 18.71 8.22 -8.05
N THR A 41 17.61 8.97 -8.19
CA THR A 41 17.62 10.44 -8.22
C THR A 41 16.58 11.08 -7.31
N ASP A 42 15.81 10.27 -6.59
CA ASP A 42 14.71 10.73 -5.73
C ASP A 42 15.24 11.60 -4.59
N LYS A 43 14.75 12.83 -4.51
CA LYS A 43 15.18 13.83 -3.52
C LYS A 43 14.59 13.61 -2.12
N TYR A 44 13.61 12.72 -1.98
CA TYR A 44 12.89 12.48 -0.73
C TYR A 44 13.45 11.30 0.08
N ILE A 45 14.38 10.53 -0.49
CA ILE A 45 15.03 9.40 0.18
C ILE A 45 16.48 9.73 0.51
N ASP A 46 16.94 9.29 1.68
CA ASP A 46 18.29 9.59 2.16
C ASP A 46 19.39 8.83 1.40
N TYR A 47 19.03 7.68 0.83
CA TYR A 47 19.94 6.80 0.12
C TYR A 47 19.37 6.39 -1.24
N HIS A 48 20.08 6.75 -2.31
CA HIS A 48 19.76 6.32 -3.67
C HIS A 48 20.18 4.87 -3.91
N TYR A 49 19.42 4.18 -4.75
CA TYR A 49 19.72 2.78 -5.08
C TYR A 49 19.24 2.38 -6.47
N ASP A 50 19.84 1.30 -6.97
CA ASP A 50 19.39 0.58 -8.15
C ASP A 50 19.16 -0.90 -7.84
N ILE A 51 18.94 -1.70 -8.89
CA ILE A 51 18.72 -3.14 -8.78
C ILE A 51 19.88 -3.91 -8.15
N THR A 52 21.11 -3.40 -8.23
CA THR A 52 22.32 -4.03 -7.70
C THR A 52 22.60 -3.63 -6.25
N THR A 53 22.23 -2.41 -5.84
CA THR A 53 22.48 -1.87 -4.50
C THR A 53 21.27 -1.90 -3.56
N VAL A 54 20.11 -2.36 -4.06
CA VAL A 54 18.84 -2.40 -3.30
C VAL A 54 18.94 -3.09 -1.95
N MET A 55 19.75 -4.16 -1.84
CA MET A 55 19.88 -4.94 -0.62
C MET A 55 20.69 -4.22 0.47
N ASP A 56 21.53 -3.26 0.09
CA ASP A 56 22.32 -2.46 1.02
C ASP A 56 21.59 -1.17 1.40
N ALA A 57 20.92 -0.54 0.44
CA ALA A 57 20.25 0.74 0.64
C ALA A 57 18.89 0.64 1.35
N LYS A 58 18.06 -0.35 1.02
CA LYS A 58 16.71 -0.48 1.62
C LYS A 58 16.72 -0.67 3.13
N PRO A 59 17.64 -1.44 3.74
CA PRO A 59 17.75 -1.50 5.20
C PRO A 59 17.99 -0.13 5.84
N LEU A 60 18.83 0.72 5.23
CA LEU A 60 19.10 2.07 5.73
C LEU A 60 17.87 2.98 5.59
N LEU A 61 17.19 2.94 4.45
CA LEU A 61 15.93 3.67 4.24
C LEU A 61 14.84 3.23 5.21
N LYS A 62 14.80 1.95 5.56
CA LYS A 62 13.85 1.40 6.52
C LYS A 62 14.15 1.91 7.94
N GLU A 63 15.41 1.94 8.35
CA GLU A 63 15.82 2.49 9.64
C GLU A 63 15.47 3.98 9.74
N ALA A 64 15.70 4.74 8.67
CA ALA A 64 15.31 6.15 8.57
C ALA A 64 13.79 6.33 8.69
N LEU A 65 13.00 5.50 7.99
CA LEU A 65 11.54 5.51 8.09
C LEU A 65 11.07 5.19 9.51
N GLN A 66 11.58 4.10 10.12
CA GLN A 66 11.25 3.70 11.49
C GLN A 66 11.51 4.86 12.47
N ALA A 67 12.67 5.52 12.37
CA ALA A 67 13.00 6.67 13.19
C ALA A 67 12.04 7.87 12.95
N ALA A 68 11.69 8.14 11.68
CA ALA A 68 10.81 9.25 11.32
C ALA A 68 9.37 9.07 11.83
N VAL A 69 8.89 7.83 11.91
CA VAL A 69 7.53 7.51 12.41
C VAL A 69 7.50 7.10 13.89
N GLY A 70 8.65 7.12 14.58
CA GLY A 70 8.73 6.80 16.01
C GLY A 70 8.67 5.31 16.35
N LEU A 71 8.86 4.42 15.37
CA LEU A 71 8.91 2.97 15.59
C LEU A 71 10.30 2.51 16.07
N PRO A 72 10.40 1.37 16.77
CA PRO A 72 11.67 0.74 17.09
C PRO A 72 12.51 0.52 15.82
N VAL A 73 13.72 1.06 15.82
CA VAL A 73 14.66 0.96 14.69
C VAL A 73 15.31 -0.41 14.71
N ASP A 74 14.84 -1.30 13.83
CA ASP A 74 15.36 -2.65 13.66
C ASP A 74 15.17 -3.13 12.22
N ARG A 75 16.28 -3.32 11.51
CA ARG A 75 16.31 -3.82 10.14
C ARG A 75 15.76 -5.25 9.99
N SER A 76 15.75 -6.06 11.04
CA SER A 76 15.30 -7.45 11.02
C SER A 76 13.77 -7.61 11.09
N ILE A 77 13.06 -6.64 11.68
CA ILE A 77 11.60 -6.70 11.86
C ILE A 77 10.88 -6.36 10.54
N PRO A 78 10.09 -7.25 9.92
CA PRO A 78 9.36 -6.92 8.70
C PRO A 78 8.50 -5.66 8.86
N LEU A 79 8.54 -4.76 7.87
CA LEU A 79 7.74 -3.53 7.85
C LEU A 79 6.78 -3.57 6.66
N ILE A 80 5.49 -3.40 6.93
CA ILE A 80 4.42 -3.40 5.94
C ILE A 80 3.90 -1.97 5.77
N GLY A 81 3.97 -1.44 4.55
CA GLY A 81 3.43 -0.12 4.21
C GLY A 81 2.09 -0.21 3.48
N PHE A 82 1.10 0.55 3.91
CA PHE A 82 -0.14 0.81 3.15
C PHE A 82 -0.22 2.28 2.80
N ILE A 83 -0.39 2.60 1.51
CA ILE A 83 -0.61 3.97 1.03
C ILE A 83 -1.86 3.99 0.17
N GLY A 84 -2.88 4.74 0.58
CA GLY A 84 -4.11 4.85 -0.20
C GLY A 84 -5.27 5.51 0.52
N ARG A 85 -6.35 5.76 -0.24
CA ARG A 85 -7.61 6.28 0.32
C ARG A 85 -8.25 5.23 1.23
N LEU A 86 -8.74 5.66 2.39
CA LEU A 86 -9.38 4.80 3.38
C LEU A 86 -10.86 4.58 3.02
N GLU A 87 -11.12 3.71 2.05
CA GLU A 87 -12.42 3.37 1.50
C GLU A 87 -12.52 1.85 1.22
N GLU A 88 -13.74 1.30 1.20
CA GLU A 88 -13.95 -0.13 0.93
C GLU A 88 -13.43 -0.54 -0.45
N GLN A 89 -13.48 0.36 -1.45
CA GLN A 89 -12.94 0.11 -2.79
C GLN A 89 -11.43 -0.20 -2.79
N LYS A 90 -10.71 0.26 -1.76
CA LYS A 90 -9.27 0.01 -1.58
C LYS A 90 -8.99 -1.11 -0.57
N GLY A 91 -10.03 -1.77 -0.07
CA GLY A 91 -9.92 -2.88 0.88
C GLY A 91 -9.48 -2.45 2.27
N SER A 92 -9.74 -1.20 2.68
CA SER A 92 -9.36 -0.71 4.03
C SER A 92 -10.05 -1.48 5.15
N ASP A 93 -11.27 -1.98 4.90
CA ASP A 93 -11.99 -2.91 5.77
C ASP A 93 -11.25 -4.25 5.93
N ILE A 94 -10.72 -4.79 4.83
CA ILE A 94 -9.94 -6.03 4.83
C ILE A 94 -8.62 -5.82 5.57
N LEU A 95 -7.92 -4.71 5.30
CA LEU A 95 -6.67 -4.36 5.98
C LEU A 95 -6.87 -4.30 7.49
N VAL A 96 -7.87 -3.55 7.94
CA VAL A 96 -8.21 -3.41 9.36
C VAL A 96 -8.50 -4.77 10.02
N ALA A 97 -9.28 -5.62 9.36
CA ALA A 97 -9.58 -6.96 9.88
C ALA A 97 -8.37 -7.90 9.88
N ALA A 98 -7.42 -7.69 8.96
CA ALA A 98 -6.19 -8.48 8.88
C ALA A 98 -5.18 -8.05 9.95
N LEU A 99 -5.09 -6.75 10.27
CA LEU A 99 -4.16 -6.22 11.27
C LEU A 99 -4.32 -6.92 12.61
N ASP A 100 -5.55 -7.12 13.07
CA ASP A 100 -5.85 -7.84 14.32
C ASP A 100 -5.26 -9.26 14.37
N LYS A 101 -5.01 -9.89 13.21
CA LYS A 101 -4.48 -11.27 13.13
C LYS A 101 -2.96 -11.36 13.21
N PHE A 102 -2.24 -10.35 12.71
CA PHE A 102 -0.78 -10.43 12.58
C PHE A 102 -0.02 -9.37 13.40
N ILE A 103 -0.69 -8.32 13.91
CA ILE A 103 -0.03 -7.29 14.73
C ILE A 103 0.59 -7.86 16.02
N GLY A 104 0.12 -9.01 16.49
CA GLY A 104 0.73 -9.75 17.59
C GLY A 104 2.11 -10.33 17.27
N MET A 105 2.44 -10.55 16.00
CA MET A 105 3.73 -11.08 15.55
C MET A 105 4.84 -10.02 15.59
N ASN A 106 6.10 -10.40 15.38
CA ASN A 106 7.22 -9.45 15.31
C ASN A 106 7.22 -8.74 13.94
N VAL A 107 6.32 -7.77 13.76
CA VAL A 107 6.08 -7.03 12.52
C VAL A 107 5.70 -5.59 12.86
N GLN A 108 6.05 -4.67 11.97
CA GLN A 108 5.67 -3.26 12.02
C GLN A 108 4.78 -2.91 10.83
N VAL A 109 3.90 -1.94 11.02
CA VAL A 109 2.98 -1.47 9.99
C VAL A 109 3.00 0.05 9.95
N VAL A 110 3.08 0.61 8.73
CA VAL A 110 2.96 2.05 8.49
C VAL A 110 1.78 2.27 7.55
N ILE A 111 0.81 3.09 7.95
CA ILE A 111 -0.41 3.35 7.18
C ILE A 111 -0.49 4.85 6.88
N LEU A 112 -0.45 5.20 5.60
CA LEU A 112 -0.62 6.57 5.12
C LEU A 112 -1.89 6.66 4.26
N GLY A 113 -2.91 7.31 4.78
CA GLY A 113 -4.18 7.45 4.08
C GLY A 113 -5.18 8.36 4.77
N THR A 114 -6.11 8.88 3.99
CA THR A 114 -7.26 9.66 4.47
C THR A 114 -8.53 9.13 3.83
N GLY A 115 -9.68 9.26 4.51
CA GLY A 115 -10.95 8.79 3.96
C GLY A 115 -12.08 8.73 4.98
N LYS A 116 -12.74 7.57 5.09
CA LYS A 116 -13.88 7.43 5.99
C LYS A 116 -13.40 7.41 7.44
N LYS A 117 -13.95 8.31 8.26
CA LYS A 117 -13.66 8.45 9.71
C LYS A 117 -13.67 7.15 10.51
N LYS A 118 -14.48 6.16 10.10
CA LYS A 118 -14.53 4.85 10.77
C LYS A 118 -13.20 4.09 10.66
N PHE A 119 -12.50 4.21 9.54
CA PHE A 119 -11.22 3.54 9.30
C PHE A 119 -10.08 4.32 9.94
N GLU A 120 -10.08 5.65 9.82
CA GLU A 120 -9.12 6.53 10.51
C GLU A 120 -9.12 6.26 12.02
N LYS A 121 -10.29 6.29 12.66
CA LYS A 121 -10.42 5.97 14.10
C LYS A 121 -9.89 4.60 14.48
N ARG A 122 -10.03 3.61 13.59
CA ARG A 122 -9.56 2.25 13.88
C ARG A 122 -8.04 2.16 13.76
N ILE A 123 -7.44 2.92 12.85
CA ILE A 123 -5.99 3.04 12.72
C ILE A 123 -5.41 3.79 13.93
N GLU A 124 -6.02 4.90 14.34
CA GLU A 124 -5.63 5.63 15.57
C GLU A 124 -5.70 4.74 16.82
N GLN A 125 -6.70 3.86 16.91
CA GLN A 125 -6.80 2.88 17.99
C GLN A 125 -5.66 1.85 17.96
N LEU A 126 -5.15 1.48 16.78
CA LEU A 126 -4.06 0.52 16.67
C LEU A 126 -2.74 1.10 17.18
N GLU A 127 -2.45 2.36 16.90
CA GLU A 127 -1.30 3.09 17.43
C GLU A 127 -1.32 3.09 18.98
N LEU A 128 -2.50 3.35 19.58
CA LEU A 128 -2.65 3.32 21.04
C LEU A 128 -2.49 1.92 21.64
N LEU A 129 -2.91 0.88 20.93
CA LEU A 129 -2.83 -0.51 21.42
C LEU A 129 -1.45 -1.13 21.20
N TYR A 130 -0.71 -0.68 20.19
CA TYR A 130 0.56 -1.25 19.76
C TYR A 130 1.58 -0.16 19.38
N PRO A 131 1.97 0.70 20.34
CA PRO A 131 2.83 1.88 20.06
C PRO A 131 4.21 1.52 19.50
N ASP A 132 4.71 0.31 19.80
CA ASP A 132 6.00 -0.17 19.28
C ASP A 132 5.89 -0.83 17.89
N LYS A 133 4.69 -0.87 17.28
CA LYS A 133 4.43 -1.62 16.04
C LYS A 133 3.61 -0.89 14.97
N ALA A 134 2.85 0.14 15.33
CA ALA A 134 1.97 0.87 14.40
C ALA A 134 1.95 2.36 14.73
#